data_AF-A0A503WEU4-F1
#
_entry.id   AF-A0A503WEU4-F1
#
_cell.length_a   1.000
_cell.length_b   1.000
_cell.length_c   1.000
_cell.angle_alpha   90.00
_cell.angle_beta   90.00
_cell.angle_gamma   90.00
#
_symmetry.space_group_name_H-M   'P 1'
#
loop_
_entity.id
_entity.type
_entity.pdbx_description
1 polymer ?
#
loop_
_entity_poly.entity_id
_entity_poly.type
_entity_poly.pdbx_seq_one_letter_code
_entity_poly.pdbx_strand_id
1 'polypeptide(L)' 'MADHIVSLDSRQEAALQAVADKFVALHKGDTMKALKEMIVLNGRLRDQLGALKAPPVGKRYG' A
#
# COMPACT_ATOMS: atom_id res chain seq x y z
N MET A 1 1.29 -14.49 11.10
CA MET A 1 1.89 -13.39 10.33
C MET A 1 1.88 -12.18 11.24
N ALA A 2 3.03 -11.72 11.72
CA ALA A 2 3.10 -10.61 12.66
C ALA A 2 2.68 -9.31 11.95
N ASP A 3 1.72 -8.60 12.51
CA ASP A 3 1.36 -7.26 12.06
C ASP A 3 2.53 -6.34 12.40
N HIS A 4 3.38 -6.05 11.41
CA HIS A 4 4.48 -5.10 11.57
C HIS A 4 3.89 -3.69 11.49
N ILE A 5 3.28 -3.24 12.58
CA ILE A 5 2.91 -1.84 12.74
C ILE A 5 4.20 -1.04 12.84
N VAL A 6 4.50 -0.28 11.78
CA VAL A 6 5.65 0.62 11.75
C VAL A 6 5.31 1.85 12.60
N SER A 7 5.99 2.01 13.74
CA SER A 7 5.96 3.27 14.49
C SER A 7 6.83 4.30 13.77
N LEU A 8 6.26 5.49 13.55
CA LEU A 8 6.94 6.60 12.92
C LEU A 8 7.39 7.62 13.98
N ASP A 9 8.55 8.23 13.80
CA ASP A 9 8.92 9.43 14.56
C ASP A 9 8.20 10.68 14.01
N SER A 10 8.20 11.78 14.75
CA SER A 10 7.45 12.99 14.38
C SER A 10 7.87 13.59 13.02
N ARG A 11 9.11 13.39 12.59
CA ARG A 11 9.57 13.86 11.27
C ARG A 11 9.02 12.96 10.17
N GLN A 12 9.00 11.65 10.40
CA GLN A 12 8.40 10.68 9.48
C GLN A 12 6.88 10.86 9.38
N GLU A 13 6.19 11.14 10.48
CA GLU A 13 4.77 11.46 10.48
C GLU A 13 4.49 12.73 9.66
N ALA A 14 5.27 13.80 9.85
CA ALA A 14 5.12 15.03 9.07
C ALA A 14 5.37 14.80 7.57
N ALA A 15 6.35 13.96 7.22
CA ALA A 15 6.61 13.59 5.83
C ALA A 15 5.45 12.78 5.23
N LEU A 16 4.90 11.82 5.98
CA LEU A 16 3.74 11.03 5.56
C LEU A 16 2.50 11.93 5.39
N GLN A 17 2.27 12.86 6.31
CA GLN A 17 1.18 13.83 6.22
C GLN A 17 1.29 14.69 4.95
N ALA A 18 2.49 15.19 4.63
CA ALA A 18 2.70 16.00 3.42
C ALA A 18 2.43 15.21 2.13
N VAL A 19 2.67 13.90 2.13
CA VAL A 19 2.32 13.02 1.00
C VAL A 19 0.80 12.78 0.95
N ALA A 20 0.18 12.53 2.10
CA ALA A 20 -1.28 12.35 2.19
C ALA A 20 -2.03 13.60 1.71
N ASP A 21 -1.60 14.79 2.11
CA ASP A 21 -2.20 16.07 1.71
C ASP A 21 -2.14 16.27 0.19
N LYS A 22 -0.98 15.96 -0.43
CA LYS A 22 -0.83 16.00 -1.88
C LYS A 22 -1.76 15.01 -2.57
N PHE A 23 -1.89 13.80 -2.03
CA PHE A 23 -2.76 12.78 -2.59
C PHE A 23 -4.23 13.22 -2.52
N VAL A 24 -4.68 13.73 -1.38
CA VAL A 24 -6.03 14.29 -1.21
C VAL A 24 -6.29 15.46 -2.16
N ALA A 25 -5.28 16.31 -2.41
CA ALA A 25 -5.39 17.40 -3.38
C ALA A 25 -5.66 16.89 -4.81
N LEU A 26 -5.10 15.74 -5.22
CA LEU A 26 -5.42 15.10 -6.51
C LEU A 26 -6.89 14.68 -6.59
N HIS A 27 -7.51 14.39 -5.45
CA HIS A 27 -8.94 14.07 -5.33
C HIS A 27 -9.80 15.30 -5.01
N LYS A 28 -9.32 16.52 -5.29
CA LYS A 28 -10.03 17.79 -5.06
C LYS A 28 -10.46 18.00 -3.61
N GLY A 29 -9.73 17.44 -2.65
CA GLY A 29 -10.07 17.52 -1.24
C GLY A 29 -11.05 16.45 -0.75
N ASP A 30 -11.51 15.53 -1.61
CA ASP A 30 -12.35 14.41 -1.19
C ASP A 30 -11.49 13.31 -0.53
N THR A 31 -11.27 13.47 0.77
CA THR A 31 -10.48 12.54 1.59
C THR A 31 -11.05 11.13 1.58
N MET A 32 -12.38 10.97 1.54
CA MET A 32 -13.01 9.65 1.57
C MET A 32 -12.81 8.91 0.25
N LYS A 33 -12.91 9.62 -0.87
CA LYS A 33 -12.58 9.07 -2.19
C LYS A 33 -11.10 8.70 -2.29
N ALA A 34 -10.22 9.59 -1.85
CA ALA A 34 -8.77 9.34 -1.81
C ALA A 34 -8.43 8.08 -1.00
N LEU A 35 -9.00 7.96 0.22
CA LEU A 35 -8.77 6.81 1.09
C LEU A 35 -9.22 5.49 0.43
N LYS A 36 -10.41 5.47 -0.16
CA LYS A 36 -10.93 4.29 -0.86
C LYS A 36 -10.01 3.85 -1.99
N GLU A 37 -9.52 4.81 -2.78
CA GLU A 37 -8.62 4.52 -3.89
C GLU A 37 -7.27 4.00 -3.41
N MET A 38 -6.69 4.60 -2.36
CA MET A 38 -5.45 4.12 -1.74
C MET A 38 -5.57 2.69 -1.21
N ILE A 39 -6.71 2.32 -0.60
CA ILE A 39 -6.95 0.95 -0.12
C ILE A 39 -6.98 -0.04 -1.29
N VAL A 40 -7.70 0.30 -2.37
CA VAL A 40 -7.80 -0.55 -3.57
C VAL A 40 -6.43 -0.72 -4.23
N LEU A 41 -5.66 0.37 -4.38
CA LEU A 41 -4.31 0.34 -4.94
C LEU A 41 -3.37 -0.53 -4.09
N ASN A 42 -3.40 -0.37 -2.78
CA ASN A 42 -2.60 -1.20 -1.87
C ASN A 42 -2.97 -2.69 -1.96
N GLY A 43 -4.27 -3.02 -2.06
CA GLY A 43 -4.73 -4.39 -2.27
C GLY A 43 -4.16 -4.99 -3.54
N ARG A 44 -4.30 -4.28 -4.67
CA ARG A 44 -3.78 -4.73 -5.97
C ARG A 44 -2.25 -4.91 -5.97
N LEU A 45 -1.53 -3.99 -5.34
CA LEU A 45 -0.06 -4.11 -5.20
C LEU A 45 0.33 -5.34 -4.39
N ARG A 46 -0.40 -5.64 -3.30
CA ARG A 46 -0.18 -6.87 -2.51
C ARG A 46 -0.45 -8.12 -3.34
N ASP A 47 -1.51 -8.13 -4.14
CA ASP A 47 -1.82 -9.26 -5.03
C ASP A 47 -0.72 -9.47 -6.08
N GLN A 48 -0.22 -8.38 -6.69
CA GLN A 48 0.89 -8.42 -7.65
C GLN A 48 2.18 -8.89 -7.00
N LEU A 49 2.51 -8.40 -5.79
CA LEU A 49 3.66 -8.87 -5.03
C LEU A 49 3.51 -10.35 -4.64
N GLY A 50 2.31 -10.80 -4.30
CA GLY A 50 2.01 -12.21 -4.06
C GLY A 50 2.25 -13.07 -5.29
N ALA A 51 1.78 -12.63 -6.45
CA ALA A 51 1.98 -13.32 -7.73
C ALA A 51 3.46 -13.41 -8.13
N LEU A 52 4.25 -12.35 -7.90
CA LEU A 52 5.69 -12.33 -8.19
C LEU A 52 6.51 -13.20 -7.21
N LYS A 53 6.02 -13.36 -5.96
CA LYS A 53 6.66 -14.20 -4.94
C LYS A 53 6.22 -15.67 -5.02
N ALA A 54 5.19 -15.98 -5.80
CA ALA A 54 4.76 -17.36 -5.99
C ALA A 54 5.84 -18.13 -6.78
N PRO A 55 6.30 -19.31 -6.29
CA PRO A 55 7.26 -20.11 -7.02
C PRO A 55 6.67 -20.56 -8.37
N PRO A 56 7.48 -20.68 -9.44
CA PRO A 56 6.98 -21.17 -10.72
C PRO A 56 6.42 -22.58 -10.53
N VAL A 57 5.16 -22.79 -10.95
CA VAL A 57 4.53 -24.11 -11.03
C VAL A 57 5.28 -24.91 -12.09
N GLY A 58 6.34 -25.58 -11.66
CA GLY A 58 7.32 -26.16 -12.57
C GLY A 58 8.33 -27.06 -11.89
N LYS A 59 7.89 -27.88 -10.93
CA LYS A 59 8.60 -29.11 -10.55
C LYS A 59 7.66 -30.08 -9.85
N ARG A 60 6.72 -30.62 -10.64
CA ARG A 60 6.20 -31.96 -10.37
C ARG A 60 7.33 -32.91 -10.82
N TYR A 61 8.15 -33.34 -9.87
CA TYR A 61 8.99 -34.52 -10.10
C TYR A 61 8.03 -35.69 -10.29
N GLY A 62 8.16 -36.37 -11.43
CA GLY A 62 7.56 -37.67 -11.69
C GLY A 62 8.27 -38.77 -10.90
#